data_AF-A0A925YP35-F1
#
_entry.id   AF-A0A925YP35-F1
#
_cell.length_a   1.000
_cell.length_b   1.000
_cell.length_c   1.000
_cell.angle_alpha   90.00
_cell.angle_beta   90.00
_cell.angle_gamma   90.00
#
_symmetry.space_group_name_H-M   'P 1'
#
loop_
_entity.id
_entity.type
_entity.pdbx_description
1 polymer ?
#
loop_
_entity_poly.entity_id
_entity_poly.type
_entity_poly.pdbx_seq_one_letter_code
_entity_poly.pdbx_strand_id
1 'polypeptide(L)'
;MICSIIIRSHNEERHIGRLLDGIERQELLEGLSLEVIVVDSGSTDSTVSIARHMGAKVLSIAKEEFSFGRALNIGCSQAAGDIFLFASAHVYP
;
A
#
# COMPACT_ATOMS: atom_id res chain seq x y z
N MET A 1 -5.55 9.42 -15.72
CA MET A 1 -6.31 8.62 -14.75
C MET A 1 -5.32 8.10 -13.72
N ILE A 2 -5.73 8.03 -12.45
CA ILE A 2 -4.87 7.49 -11.38
C ILE A 2 -5.50 6.21 -10.83
N CYS A 3 -4.70 5.15 -10.70
CA CYS A 3 -5.05 3.96 -9.95
C CYS A 3 -4.38 4.01 -8.58
N SER A 4 -5.19 3.99 -7.53
CA SER A 4 -4.75 4.01 -6.14
C SER A 4 -4.62 2.60 -5.64
N ILE A 5 -3.39 2.17 -5.36
CA ILE A 5 -3.11 0.85 -4.80
C ILE A 5 -3.07 0.99 -3.28
N ILE A 6 -4.09 0.45 -2.63
CA ILE A 6 -4.23 0.45 -1.17
C ILE A 6 -3.75 -0.89 -0.64
N ILE A 7 -2.65 -0.84 0.09
CA ILE A 7 -1.95 -2.00 0.64
C ILE A 7 -2.12 -1.97 2.15
N ARG A 8 -2.61 -3.05 2.73
CA ARG A 8 -2.57 -3.26 4.19
C ARG A 8 -1.30 -4.01 4.59
N SER A 9 -0.66 -3.61 5.69
CA SER A 9 0.59 -4.22 6.16
C SER A 9 0.64 -4.39 7.68
N HIS A 10 1.36 -5.43 8.12
CA HIS A 10 1.79 -5.62 9.50
C HIS A 10 2.94 -6.65 9.57
N ASN A 11 4.15 -6.20 9.88
CA ASN A 11 5.38 -7.01 9.95
C ASN A 11 5.68 -7.81 8.67
N GLU A 12 5.79 -7.11 7.55
CA GLU A 12 5.96 -7.62 6.20
C GLU A 12 7.30 -7.21 5.57
N GLU A 13 8.35 -6.95 6.36
CA GLU A 13 9.65 -6.49 5.86
C GLU A 13 10.27 -7.42 4.80
N ARG A 14 9.91 -8.71 4.85
CA ARG A 14 10.37 -9.75 3.91
C ARG A 14 9.68 -9.68 2.55
N HIS A 15 8.53 -9.03 2.45
CA HIS A 15 7.65 -9.10 1.29
C HIS A 15 7.33 -7.74 0.69
N ILE A 16 7.14 -6.71 1.51
CA ILE A 16 6.66 -5.40 1.07
C ILE A 16 7.58 -4.78 0.02
N GLY A 17 8.90 -4.91 0.16
CA GLY A 17 9.85 -4.38 -0.82
C GLY A 17 9.68 -5.03 -2.20
N ARG A 18 9.46 -6.34 -2.25
CA ARG A 18 9.23 -7.07 -3.50
C ARG A 18 7.89 -6.72 -4.14
N LEU A 19 6.85 -6.53 -3.33
CA LEU A 19 5.55 -6.05 -3.83
C LEU A 19 5.70 -4.68 -4.48
N LEU A 20 6.34 -3.73 -3.80
CA LEU A 20 6.49 -2.35 -4.28
C LEU A 20 7.38 -2.28 -5.54
N ASP A 21 8.47 -3.05 -5.61
CA ASP A 21 9.31 -3.16 -6.82
C ASP A 21 8.51 -3.77 -7.99
N GLY A 22 7.69 -4.80 -7.71
CA GLY A 22 6.80 -5.39 -8.72
C GLY A 22 5.75 -4.41 -9.25
N ILE A 23 5.21 -3.54 -8.39
CA ILE A 23 4.29 -2.46 -8.77
C ILE A 23 5.00 -1.41 -9.65
N GLU A 24 6.19 -0.97 -9.25
CA GLU A 24 6.98 0.04 -9.98
C GLU A 24 7.34 -0.41 -11.40
N ARG A 25 7.56 -1.72 -11.60
CA ARG A 25 7.94 -2.31 -12.88
C ARG A 25 6.79 -2.62 -13.82
N GLN A 26 5.53 -2.36 -13.44
CA GLN A 26 4.39 -2.66 -14.28
C GLN A 26 4.41 -1.81 -15.57
N GLU A 27 4.11 -2.45 -16.69
CA GLU A 27 3.84 -1.73 -17.94
C GLU A 27 2.44 -1.12 -17.86
N LEU A 28 2.37 0.22 -17.86
CA LEU A 28 1.11 0.95 -17.73
C LEU A 28 0.59 1.39 -19.09
N LEU A 29 -0.73 1.39 -19.23
CA LEU A 29 -1.40 2.03 -20.35
C LEU A 29 -1.10 3.53 -20.37
N GLU A 30 -1.04 4.12 -21.57
CA GLU A 30 -0.81 5.55 -21.73
C GLU A 30 -1.89 6.36 -20.98
N GLY A 31 -1.44 7.36 -20.21
CA GLY A 31 -2.33 8.20 -19.38
C GLY A 31 -2.81 7.57 -18.07
N LEU A 32 -2.39 6.34 -17.75
CA LEU A 32 -2.55 5.73 -16.43
C LEU A 32 -1.30 5.97 -15.58
N SER A 33 -1.51 6.36 -14.33
CA SER A 33 -0.45 6.49 -13.32
C SER A 33 -0.88 5.79 -12.03
N LEU A 34 0.10 5.42 -11.20
CA LEU A 34 -0.14 4.73 -9.95
C LEU A 34 0.16 5.66 -8.77
N GLU A 35 -0.68 5.60 -7.75
CA GLU A 35 -0.34 6.05 -6.40
C GLU A 35 -0.36 4.84 -5.47
N VAL A 36 0.59 4.76 -4.54
CA VAL A 36 0.67 3.64 -3.59
C VAL A 36 0.48 4.15 -2.17
N ILE A 37 -0.54 3.60 -1.50
CA ILE A 37 -0.89 3.94 -0.12
C ILE A 37 -0.80 2.67 0.72
N VAL A 38 0.11 2.67 1.69
CA VAL A 38 0.27 1.58 2.66
C VAL A 38 -0.42 1.98 3.97
N VAL A 39 -1.33 1.17 4.45
CA VAL A 39 -2.00 1.32 5.75
C VAL A 39 -1.44 0.26 6.70
N ASP A 40 -0.59 0.71 7.60
CA ASP A 40 0.15 -0.13 8.51
C ASP A 40 -0.52 -0.22 9.88
N SER A 41 -0.70 -1.44 10.39
CA SER A 41 -1.39 -1.67 11.68
C SER A 41 -0.44 -1.83 12.87
N GLY A 42 0.69 -1.13 12.86
CA GLY A 42 1.65 -1.12 13.97
C GLY A 42 2.81 -2.11 13.79
N SER A 43 3.40 -2.16 12.59
CA SER A 43 4.62 -2.92 12.35
C SER A 43 5.75 -2.48 13.28
N THR A 44 6.48 -3.45 13.81
CA THR A 44 7.65 -3.27 14.67
C THR A 44 8.96 -3.63 13.97
N ASP A 45 8.87 -4.09 12.73
CA ASP A 45 9.99 -4.45 11.85
C ASP A 45 10.26 -3.32 10.83
N SER A 46 11.03 -3.62 9.79
CA SER A 46 11.41 -2.61 8.77
C SER A 46 10.31 -2.29 7.75
N THR A 47 9.09 -2.82 7.88
CA THR A 47 8.01 -2.67 6.87
C THR A 47 7.75 -1.22 6.50
N VAL A 48 7.56 -0.36 7.51
CA VAL A 48 7.21 1.05 7.32
C VAL A 48 8.37 1.84 6.71
N SER A 49 9.61 1.56 7.15
CA SER A 49 10.78 2.25 6.61
C SER A 49 11.04 1.87 5.15
N ILE A 50 10.89 0.59 4.80
CA ILE A 50 10.98 0.11 3.41
C ILE A 50 9.90 0.79 2.55
N ALA A 51 8.64 0.77 2.97
CA ALA A 51 7.55 1.37 2.21
C ALA A 51 7.76 2.87 1.94
N ARG A 52 8.16 3.64 2.95
CA ARG A 52 8.47 5.07 2.79
C ARG A 52 9.66 5.31 1.86
N HIS A 53 10.71 4.49 1.99
CA HIS A 53 11.90 4.61 1.15
C HIS A 53 11.58 4.38 -0.34
N MET A 54 10.63 3.49 -0.63
CA MET A 54 10.15 3.21 -1.99
C MET A 54 9.06 4.18 -2.46
N GLY A 55 8.86 5.30 -1.76
CA GLY A 55 7.94 6.37 -2.19
C GLY A 55 6.46 6.13 -1.89
N ALA A 56 6.09 5.07 -1.16
CA ALA A 56 4.70 4.86 -0.77
C ALA A 56 4.25 5.85 0.31
N LYS A 57 3.00 6.33 0.20
CA LYS A 57 2.33 7.07 1.27
C LYS A 57 1.95 6.11 2.39
N VAL A 58 2.56 6.26 3.56
CA VAL A 58 2.28 5.37 4.71
C VAL A 58 1.34 6.03 5.70
N LEU A 59 0.21 5.40 5.95
CA LEU A 59 -0.78 5.71 6.98
C LEU A 59 -0.68 4.68 8.10
N SER A 60 -1.02 5.09 9.32
CA SER A 60 -1.06 4.19 10.47
C SER A 60 -2.50 3.98 10.95
N ILE A 61 -2.83 2.75 11.34
CA ILE A 61 -4.05 2.40 12.08
C ILE A 61 -3.65 1.71 13.39
N ALA A 62 -4.27 2.09 14.50
CA ALA A 62 -4.03 1.40 15.77
C ALA A 62 -4.46 -0.07 15.66
N LYS A 63 -3.72 -0.98 16.29
CA LYS A 63 -3.98 -2.42 16.20
C LYS A 63 -5.37 -2.78 16.74
N GLU A 64 -5.84 -2.06 17.75
CA GLU A 64 -7.16 -2.24 18.37
C GLU A 64 -8.30 -1.76 17.45
N GLU A 65 -8.01 -0.84 16.54
CA GLU A 65 -8.96 -0.35 15.53
C GLU A 65 -8.88 -1.16 14.23
N PHE A 66 -7.91 -2.06 14.10
CA PHE A 66 -7.67 -2.76 12.86
C PHE A 66 -8.81 -3.73 12.53
N SER A 67 -9.34 -3.56 11.32
CA SER A 67 -10.00 -4.61 10.57
C SER A 67 -9.59 -4.50 9.12
N PHE A 68 -9.69 -5.61 8.39
CA PHE A 68 -9.37 -5.64 6.96
C PHE A 68 -10.10 -4.54 6.18
N GLY A 69 -11.40 -4.37 6.41
CA GLY A 69 -12.19 -3.33 5.73
C GLY A 69 -11.86 -1.92 6.20
N ARG A 70 -11.64 -1.72 7.52
CA ARG A 70 -11.35 -0.39 8.06
C ARG A 70 -10.00 0.15 7.59
N ALA A 71 -8.97 -0.69 7.54
CA ALA A 71 -7.67 -0.30 7.00
C ALA A 71 -7.79 0.15 5.53
N LEU A 72 -8.51 -0.61 4.70
CA LEU A 72 -8.75 -0.24 3.31
C LEU A 72 -9.53 1.09 3.20
N ASN A 73 -10.58 1.28 4.01
CA ASN A 73 -11.37 2.51 4.02
C ASN A 73 -10.52 3.75 4.39
N ILE A 74 -9.60 3.63 5.35
CA ILE A 74 -8.65 4.70 5.68
C ILE A 74 -7.78 5.03 4.48
N GLY A 75 -7.23 4.01 3.82
CA GLY A 75 -6.46 4.19 2.59
C GLY A 75 -7.28 4.88 1.50
N CYS A 76 -8.52 4.45 1.28
CA CYS A 76 -9.40 5.05 0.29
C CYS A 76 -9.71 6.53 0.58
N SER A 77 -9.92 6.88 1.86
CA SER A 77 -10.19 8.28 2.26
C SER A 77 -9.03 9.24 2.00
N GLN A 78 -7.84 8.71 1.73
CA GLN A 78 -6.60 9.43 1.52
C GLN A 78 -6.07 9.30 0.08
N ALA A 79 -6.81 8.58 -0.76
CA ALA A 79 -6.50 8.33 -2.15
C ALA A 79 -7.05 9.44 -3.06
N ALA A 80 -6.38 9.68 -4.17
CA ALA A 80 -6.78 10.67 -5.17
C ALA A 80 -7.22 10.04 -6.50
N GLY A 81 -7.08 8.71 -6.66
CA GLY A 81 -7.35 8.05 -7.93
C GLY A 81 -8.80 7.70 -8.22
N ASP A 82 -9.04 7.48 -9.52
CA ASP A 82 -10.33 7.10 -10.09
C ASP A 82 -10.59 5.59 -9.92
N ILE A 83 -9.51 4.80 -9.83
CA ILE A 83 -9.53 3.35 -9.65
C ILE A 83 -8.91 3.02 -8.29
N PHE A 84 -9.51 2.06 -7.58
CA PHE A 84 -9.01 1.54 -6.31
C PHE A 84 -8.65 0.07 -6.48
N LEU A 85 -7.39 -0.26 -6.25
CA LEU A 85 -6.87 -1.63 -6.24
C LEU A 85 -6.46 -1.99 -4.81
N PHE A 86 -6.93 -3.13 -4.32
CA PHE A 86 -6.63 -3.59 -2.97
C PHE A 86 -5.63 -4.73 -2.99
N ALA A 87 -4.57 -4.63 -2.18
CA ALA A 87 -3.57 -5.68 -2.06
C ALA A 87 -3.19 -5.94 -0.59
N SER A 88 -2.71 -7.15 -0.32
CA SER A 88 -1.99 -7.46 0.94
C SER A 88 -0.50 -7.31 0.68
N ALA A 89 0.28 -6.92 1.69
CA ALA A 89 1.72 -6.67 1.55
C ALA A 89 2.59 -7.89 1.12
N HIS A 90 2.03 -9.10 1.12
CA HIS A 90 2.69 -10.35 0.74
C HIS A 90 2.22 -10.96 -0.59
N VAL A 91 1.59 -10.17 -1.47
CA VAL A 91 1.27 -10.59 -2.85
C VAL A 91 2.32 -10.08 -3.84
N TYR A 92 2.35 -10.64 -5.05
CA TYR A 92 3.25 -10.21 -6.11
C TYR A 92 2.47 -10.02 -7.42
N PRO A 93 2.47 -8.81 -7.99
CA PRO A 93 1.92 -8.54 -9.32
C PRO A 93 2.91 -8.89 -10.44
#